data_AF-A0A9P5QZZ6-F1
#
_entry.id   AF-A0A9P5QZZ6-F1
#
_cell.length_a   1.000
_cell.length_b   1.000
_cell.length_c   1.000
_cell.angle_alpha   90.00
_cell.angle_beta   90.00
_cell.angle_gamma   90.00
#
_symmetry.space_group_name_H-M   'P 1'
#
loop_
_entity.id
_entity.type
_entity.pdbx_description
1 polymer ?
#
loop_
_entity_poly.entity_id
_entity_poly.type
_entity_poly.pdbx_seq_one_letter_code
_entity_poly.pdbx_strand_id
1 'polypeptide(L)'
;MTLYIDGGQAEEKMHTAKARDAARQKALDKTERSVNVFETRLKDGKRIRKRHFTDVKAGFTSAFYWSLPSRQEYASYMRHRGWTVVVARTEADLAIALDAQDNEIIISKDSDMLAYQSVKTLWRPTSNSLIL
;
A
#
# COMPACT_ATOMS: atom_id res chain seq x y z
N MET A 1 -3.40 -21.11 -2.26
CA MET A 1 -3.59 -19.69 -2.59
C MET A 1 -2.24 -19.01 -2.46
N THR A 2 -1.80 -18.32 -3.51
CA THR A 2 -0.46 -17.71 -3.58
C THR A 2 -0.58 -16.21 -3.42
N LEU A 3 0.26 -15.62 -2.58
CA LEU A 3 0.36 -14.17 -2.40
C LEU A 3 1.62 -13.66 -3.09
N TYR A 4 1.46 -12.67 -3.95
CA TYR A 4 2.57 -11.96 -4.58
C TYR A 4 2.75 -10.60 -3.91
N ILE A 5 4.00 -10.27 -3.59
CA ILE A 5 4.38 -9.02 -2.92
C ILE A 5 5.47 -8.33 -3.74
N ASP A 6 5.34 -7.02 -3.94
CA ASP A 6 6.35 -6.21 -4.62
C ASP A 6 7.72 -6.33 -3.94
N GLY A 7 8.76 -6.40 -4.75
CA GLY A 7 10.15 -6.42 -4.34
C GLY A 7 10.81 -5.05 -4.30
N GLY A 8 12.06 -5.01 -4.79
CA GLY A 8 12.77 -3.76 -4.97
C GLY A 8 12.09 -2.87 -6.00
N GLN A 9 12.48 -1.60 -6.06
CA GLN A 9 11.89 -0.70 -7.03
C GLN A 9 12.46 -0.96 -8.43
N ALA A 10 11.61 -1.00 -9.45
CA ALA A 10 12.07 -1.02 -10.84
C ALA A 10 12.77 0.31 -11.20
N GLU A 11 13.88 0.23 -11.94
CA GLU A 11 14.66 1.41 -12.37
C GLU A 11 13.82 2.35 -13.23
N GLU A 12 13.00 1.81 -14.12
CA GLU A 12 12.12 2.57 -15.01
C GLU A 12 11.10 3.44 -14.26
N LYS A 13 10.70 3.03 -13.04
CA LYS A 13 9.75 3.77 -12.19
C LYS A 13 10.41 4.69 -11.16
N MET A 14 11.72 4.95 -11.27
CA MET A 14 12.45 5.85 -10.37
C MET A 14 11.84 7.25 -10.27
N HIS A 15 11.39 7.82 -11.38
CA HIS A 15 10.74 9.14 -11.38
C HIS A 15 9.44 9.14 -10.57
N THR A 16 8.60 8.14 -10.80
CA THR A 16 7.32 7.98 -10.09
C THR A 16 7.52 7.77 -8.60
N ALA A 17 8.54 7.01 -8.21
CA ALA A 17 8.85 6.82 -6.79
C ALA A 17 9.37 8.09 -6.13
N LYS A 18 10.26 8.85 -6.78
CA LYS A 18 10.68 10.16 -6.26
C LYS A 18 9.49 11.09 -6.04
N ALA A 19 8.53 11.11 -6.97
CA ALA A 19 7.31 11.89 -6.83
C ALA A 19 6.45 11.40 -5.64
N ARG A 20 6.31 10.08 -5.46
CA ARG A 20 5.61 9.47 -4.32
C ARG A 20 6.30 9.78 -2.99
N ASP A 21 7.63 9.74 -2.94
CA ASP A 21 8.41 10.08 -1.75
C ASP A 21 8.28 11.57 -1.40
N ALA A 22 8.33 12.46 -2.40
CA ALA A 22 8.08 13.89 -2.18
C ALA A 22 6.65 14.15 -1.67
N ALA A 23 5.66 13.48 -2.24
CA ALA A 23 4.27 13.55 -1.77
C ALA A 23 4.12 13.03 -0.34
N ARG A 24 4.80 11.93 -0.01
CA ARG A 24 4.84 11.35 1.34
C ARG A 24 5.52 12.28 2.33
N GLN A 25 6.65 12.90 1.98
CA GLN A 25 7.31 13.86 2.86
C GLN A 25 6.39 15.05 3.17
N LYS A 26 5.72 15.59 2.15
CA LYS A 26 4.71 16.64 2.35
C LYS A 26 3.56 16.18 3.24
N ALA A 27 3.15 14.92 3.14
CA ALA A 27 2.13 14.34 4.02
C ALA A 27 2.63 14.18 5.46
N LEU A 28 3.89 13.77 5.67
CA LEU A 28 4.53 13.70 6.99
C LEU A 28 4.58 15.08 7.64
N ASP A 29 5.08 16.09 6.94
CA ASP A 29 5.17 17.47 7.46
C ASP A 29 3.77 18.01 7.86
N LYS A 30 2.74 17.72 7.05
CA LYS A 30 1.36 18.10 7.36
C LYS A 30 0.80 17.34 8.57
N THR A 31 1.15 16.06 8.69
CA THR A 31 0.72 15.21 9.81
C THR A 31 1.35 15.70 11.10
N GLU A 32 2.65 15.99 11.10
CA GLU A 32 3.38 16.54 12.24
C GLU A 32 2.74 17.86 12.71
N ARG A 33 2.46 18.79 11.78
CA ARG A 33 1.74 20.03 12.12
C ARG A 33 0.36 19.76 12.74
N SER A 34 -0.38 18.79 12.21
CA SER A 34 -1.71 18.44 12.70
C SER A 34 -1.65 17.84 14.11
N VAL A 35 -0.65 17.00 14.38
CA VAL A 35 -0.36 16.45 15.71
C VAL A 35 0.05 17.57 16.67
N ASN A 36 0.96 18.46 16.27
CA ASN A 36 1.40 19.58 17.12
C ASN A 36 0.25 20.54 17.48
N VAL A 37 -0.66 20.81 16.54
CA VAL A 37 -1.87 21.60 16.81
C VAL A 37 -2.78 20.86 17.80
N PHE A 38 -2.96 19.55 17.63
CA PHE A 38 -3.73 18.73 18.55
C PHE A 38 -3.14 18.75 19.96
N GLU A 39 -1.85 18.48 20.10
CA GLU A 39 -1.14 18.44 21.37
C GLU A 39 -1.12 19.79 22.07
N THR A 40 -0.84 20.89 21.35
CA THR A 40 -0.86 22.24 21.92
C THR A 40 -2.24 22.58 22.47
N ARG A 41 -3.31 22.25 21.74
CA ARG A 41 -4.68 22.49 22.24
C ARG A 41 -5.00 21.67 23.48
N LEU A 42 -4.52 20.42 23.55
CA LEU A 42 -4.68 19.56 24.71
C LEU A 42 -3.97 20.16 25.93
N LYS A 43 -2.71 20.59 25.77
CA LYS A 43 -1.90 21.23 26.81
C LYS A 43 -2.51 22.55 27.31
N ASP A 44 -3.02 23.37 26.39
CA ASP A 44 -3.64 24.67 26.70
C ASP A 44 -5.07 24.55 27.27
N GLY A 45 -5.61 23.33 27.46
CA GLY A 45 -7.00 23.12 27.90
C GLY A 45 -8.04 23.62 26.88
N LYS A 46 -7.65 23.84 25.62
CA LYS A 46 -8.54 24.34 24.56
C LYS A 46 -9.44 23.23 24.06
N ARG A 47 -10.69 23.58 23.71
CA ARG A 47 -11.66 22.63 23.13
C ARG A 47 -11.09 21.90 21.90
N ILE A 48 -11.12 20.58 21.92
CA ILE A 48 -10.79 19.69 20.79
C ILE A 48 -12.08 19.40 20.00
N ARG A 49 -11.98 19.36 18.66
CA ARG A 49 -13.10 19.10 17.74
C ARG A 49 -12.79 17.87 16.89
N LYS A 50 -13.83 17.23 16.34
CA LYS A 50 -13.73 16.09 15.40
C LYS A 50 -12.69 16.32 14.29
N ARG A 51 -12.62 17.55 13.76
CA ARG A 51 -11.68 17.93 12.72
C ARG A 51 -10.23 17.62 13.08
N HIS A 52 -9.80 17.84 14.33
CA HIS A 52 -8.41 17.59 14.70
C HIS A 52 -8.06 16.10 14.63
N PHE A 53 -9.00 15.23 15.01
CA PHE A 53 -8.84 13.78 14.87
C PHE A 53 -8.84 13.35 13.39
N THR A 54 -9.74 13.90 12.58
CA THR A 54 -9.79 13.57 11.15
C THR A 54 -8.56 14.06 10.41
N ASP A 55 -8.03 15.23 10.76
CA ASP A 55 -6.82 15.80 10.14
C ASP A 55 -5.59 14.94 10.47
N VAL A 56 -5.45 14.49 11.72
CA VAL A 56 -4.39 13.56 12.14
C VAL A 56 -4.55 12.20 11.45
N LYS A 57 -5.75 11.61 11.46
CA LYS A 57 -6.02 10.32 10.79
C LYS A 57 -5.74 10.37 9.29
N ALA A 58 -6.19 11.43 8.62
CA ALA A 58 -5.96 11.62 7.19
C ALA A 58 -4.45 11.76 6.91
N GLY A 59 -3.74 12.51 7.75
CA GLY A 59 -2.28 12.62 7.69
C GLY A 59 -1.58 11.26 7.74
N PHE A 60 -1.85 10.45 8.76
CA PHE A 60 -1.27 9.10 8.88
C PHE A 60 -1.60 8.20 7.70
N THR A 61 -2.83 8.26 7.19
CA THR A 61 -3.25 7.47 6.03
C THR A 61 -2.45 7.87 4.78
N SER A 62 -2.28 9.17 4.54
CA SER A 62 -1.52 9.68 3.39
C SER A 62 0.00 9.51 3.51
N ALA A 63 0.52 9.45 4.74
CA ALA A 63 1.94 9.27 5.00
C ALA A 63 2.37 7.79 5.06
N PHE A 64 1.40 6.86 5.04
CA PHE A 64 1.68 5.44 5.11
C PHE A 64 2.60 4.98 3.98
N TYR A 65 3.61 4.18 4.34
CA TYR A 65 4.56 3.61 3.41
C TYR A 65 4.87 2.17 3.79
N TRP A 66 4.60 1.25 2.87
CA TRP A 66 4.91 -0.15 3.06
C TRP A 66 6.34 -0.45 2.61
N SER A 67 7.27 -0.28 3.56
CA SER A 67 8.69 -0.45 3.32
C SER A 67 9.06 -1.86 2.86
N LEU A 68 10.20 -2.01 2.18
CA LEU A 68 10.71 -3.33 1.79
C LEU A 68 10.94 -4.26 3.00
N PRO A 69 11.55 -3.82 4.12
CA PRO A 69 11.62 -4.63 5.33
C PRO A 69 10.25 -5.08 5.85
N SER A 70 9.27 -4.16 5.92
CA SER A 70 7.91 -4.50 6.37
C SER A 70 7.21 -5.50 5.45
N ARG A 71 7.47 -5.43 4.13
CA ARG A 71 6.99 -6.41 3.15
C ARG A 71 7.62 -7.79 3.38
N GLN A 72 8.92 -7.84 3.67
CA GLN A 72 9.64 -9.08 3.95
C GLN A 72 9.19 -9.74 5.27
N GLU A 73 8.97 -8.93 6.31
CA GLU A 73 8.41 -9.39 7.59
C GLU A 73 7.01 -9.97 7.41
N TYR A 74 6.14 -9.26 6.68
CA TYR A 74 4.79 -9.75 6.37
C TYR A 74 4.82 -11.05 5.55
N ALA A 75 5.69 -11.14 4.54
CA ALA A 75 5.87 -12.35 3.76
C ALA A 75 6.27 -13.54 4.65
N SER A 76 7.19 -13.30 5.58
CA SER A 76 7.65 -14.31 6.54
C SER A 76 6.53 -14.74 7.47
N TYR A 77 5.77 -13.80 8.02
CA TYR A 77 4.60 -14.08 8.84
C TYR A 77 3.55 -14.93 8.09
N MET A 78 3.22 -14.58 6.85
CA MET A 78 2.21 -15.30 6.07
C MET A 78 2.67 -16.72 5.71
N ARG A 79 3.96 -16.91 5.40
CA ARG A 79 4.54 -18.26 5.22
C ARG A 79 4.40 -19.11 6.48
N HIS A 80 4.65 -18.55 7.67
CA HIS A 80 4.43 -19.26 8.93
C HIS A 80 2.96 -19.62 9.17
N ARG A 81 2.02 -18.89 8.57
CA ARG A 81 0.58 -19.20 8.58
C ARG A 81 0.17 -20.21 7.50
N GLY A 82 1.11 -20.82 6.79
CA GLY A 82 0.86 -21.84 5.77
C GLY A 82 0.52 -21.29 4.39
N TRP A 83 0.75 -20.00 4.13
CA TRP A 83 0.54 -19.41 2.81
C TRP A 83 1.76 -19.57 1.91
N THR A 84 1.54 -19.83 0.62
CA THR A 84 2.58 -19.69 -0.39
C THR A 84 2.76 -18.20 -0.68
N VAL A 85 3.96 -17.66 -0.47
CA VAL A 85 4.26 -16.24 -0.69
C VAL A 85 5.45 -16.08 -1.61
N VAL A 86 5.24 -15.40 -2.74
CA VAL A 86 6.25 -15.02 -3.71
C VAL A 86 6.56 -13.54 -3.52
N VAL A 87 7.81 -13.22 -3.18
CA VAL A 87 8.28 -11.83 -3.17
C VAL A 87 8.95 -11.60 -4.52
N ALA A 88 8.36 -10.72 -5.33
CA ALA A 88 8.88 -10.40 -6.65
C ALA A 88 10.28 -9.77 -6.57
N ARG A 89 11.03 -9.80 -7.67
CA ARG A 89 12.28 -9.03 -7.76
C ARG A 89 11.99 -7.53 -7.76
N THR A 90 11.01 -7.13 -8.57
CA THR A 90 10.56 -5.74 -8.70
C THR A 90 9.07 -5.62 -8.45
N GLU A 91 8.24 -5.93 -9.44
CA GLU A 91 6.80 -5.69 -9.40
C GLU A 91 6.04 -7.02 -9.36
N ALA A 92 5.03 -7.08 -8.50
CA ALA A 92 4.21 -8.27 -8.30
C ALA A 92 3.33 -8.58 -9.52
N ASP A 93 2.85 -7.55 -10.22
CA ASP A 93 2.06 -7.70 -11.45
C ASP A 93 2.81 -8.48 -12.54
N LEU A 94 4.09 -8.16 -12.76
CA LEU A 94 4.96 -8.86 -13.70
C LEU A 94 5.21 -10.31 -13.26
N ALA A 95 5.48 -10.53 -11.97
CA ALA A 95 5.68 -11.88 -11.45
C ALA A 95 4.40 -12.74 -11.60
N ILE A 96 3.23 -12.16 -11.29
CA ILE A 96 1.93 -12.80 -11.51
C ILE A 96 1.75 -13.12 -12.99
N ALA A 97 2.03 -12.16 -13.88
CA ALA A 97 1.85 -12.36 -15.32
C ALA A 97 2.76 -13.47 -15.89
N LEU A 98 3.96 -13.65 -15.33
CA LEU A 98 4.87 -14.73 -15.75
C LEU A 98 4.42 -16.10 -15.24
N ASP A 99 3.85 -16.17 -14.04
CA ASP A 99 3.43 -17.42 -13.41
C ASP A 99 2.00 -17.85 -13.79
N ALA A 100 1.15 -16.90 -14.20
CA ALA A 100 -0.27 -17.10 -14.43
C ALA A 100 -0.56 -18.22 -15.44
N GLN A 101 -1.44 -19.14 -15.03
CA GLN A 101 -1.98 -20.19 -15.89
C GLN A 101 -3.42 -19.87 -16.34
N ASP A 102 -3.84 -20.44 -17.46
CA ASP A 102 -5.14 -20.15 -18.09
C ASP A 102 -6.35 -20.48 -17.19
N ASN A 103 -6.20 -21.41 -16.26
CA ASN A 103 -7.25 -21.85 -15.33
C ASN A 103 -7.23 -21.13 -13.96
N GLU A 104 -6.34 -20.16 -13.78
CA GLU A 104 -6.21 -19.43 -12.53
C GLU A 104 -7.01 -18.12 -12.52
N ILE A 105 -7.32 -17.67 -11.31
CA ILE A 105 -8.01 -16.40 -11.07
C ILE A 105 -7.04 -15.47 -10.35
N ILE A 106 -6.72 -14.37 -11.00
CA ILE A 106 -5.90 -13.32 -10.41
C ILE A 106 -6.81 -12.34 -9.68
N ILE A 107 -6.46 -11.99 -8.45
CA ILE A 107 -7.20 -11.00 -7.65
C ILE A 107 -6.34 -9.76 -7.49
N SER A 108 -6.74 -8.66 -8.13
CA SER A 108 -6.05 -7.37 -8.01
C SER A 108 -7.01 -6.21 -8.25
N LYS A 109 -6.77 -5.08 -7.59
CA LYS A 109 -7.44 -3.82 -7.95
C LYS A 109 -6.74 -3.10 -9.09
N ASP A 110 -5.50 -3.45 -9.37
CA ASP A 110 -4.71 -2.83 -10.43
C ASP A 110 -5.30 -3.18 -11.80
N SER A 111 -5.62 -2.16 -12.59
CA SER A 111 -6.12 -2.32 -13.95
C SER A 111 -5.03 -2.72 -14.92
N ASP A 112 -3.77 -2.44 -14.60
CA ASP A 112 -2.63 -2.72 -15.49
C ASP A 112 -2.47 -4.23 -15.71
N MET A 113 -3.04 -5.05 -14.81
CA MET A 113 -3.16 -6.50 -14.97
C MET A 113 -3.86 -6.93 -16.27
N LEU A 114 -4.76 -6.09 -16.82
CA LEU A 114 -5.47 -6.38 -18.06
C LEU A 114 -4.58 -6.26 -19.31
N ALA A 115 -3.41 -5.64 -19.20
CA ALA A 115 -2.46 -5.52 -20.31
C ALA A 115 -1.69 -6.81 -20.57
N TYR A 116 -1.58 -7.70 -19.58
CA TYR A 116 -0.86 -8.96 -19.70
C TYR A 116 -1.72 -10.05 -20.34
N GLN A 117 -1.30 -10.54 -21.50
CA GLN A 117 -2.04 -11.58 -22.25
C GLN A 117 -2.16 -12.91 -21.50
N SER A 118 -1.26 -13.18 -20.55
CA SER A 118 -1.27 -14.37 -19.70
C SER A 118 -2.35 -14.33 -18.63
N VAL A 119 -2.86 -13.15 -18.26
CA VAL A 119 -3.93 -13.01 -17.27
C VAL A 119 -5.28 -13.23 -17.96
N LYS A 120 -5.80 -14.47 -17.92
CA LYS A 120 -7.09 -14.81 -18.54
C LYS A 120 -8.30 -14.40 -17.71
N THR A 121 -8.18 -14.49 -16.38
CA THR A 121 -9.26 -14.17 -15.46
C THR A 121 -8.77 -13.23 -14.37
N LEU A 122 -9.34 -12.03 -14.31
CA LEU A 122 -9.06 -11.02 -13.29
C LEU A 122 -10.32 -10.74 -12.47
N TRP A 123 -10.27 -11.02 -11.17
CA TRP A 123 -11.28 -10.58 -10.21
C TRP A 123 -10.82 -9.28 -9.57
N ARG A 124 -11.54 -8.20 -9.85
CA ARG A 124 -11.27 -6.87 -9.30
C ARG A 124 -12.21 -6.59 -8.14
N PRO A 125 -11.72 -6.50 -6.88
CA PRO A 125 -12.58 -6.15 -5.76
C PRO A 125 -13.11 -4.71 -5.93
N THR A 126 -14.40 -4.56 -6.21
CA THR A 126 -15.06 -3.25 -6.24
C THR A 126 -15.43 -2.84 -4.82
N SER A 127 -14.62 -1.98 -4.20
CA SER A 127 -14.94 -1.49 -2.87
C SER A 127 -16.06 -0.45 -2.94
N ASN A 128 -17.28 -0.84 -2.56
CA ASN A 128 -18.16 0.05 -1.81
C ASN A 128 -17.69 0.03 -0.35
N SER A 129 -16.65 0.82 -0.05
CA SER A 129 -16.37 1.36 1.30
C SER A 129 -16.40 0.45 2.54
N LEU A 130 -16.32 -0.88 2.42
CA LEU A 130 -16.31 -1.80 3.57
C LEU A 130 -15.12 -2.74 3.47
N ILE A 131 -14.14 -2.46 4.32
CA ILE A 131 -13.09 -3.38 4.74
C ILE A 131 -13.76 -4.31 5.76
N LEU A 132 -13.73 -5.62 5.52
CA LEU A 132 -13.87 -6.64 6.57
C LEU A 132 -12.48 -6.95 7.12
#